data_AF-A0A8T4CJC2-F1
#
_entry.id   AF-A0A8T4CJC2-F1
#
_cell.length_a   1.000
_cell.length_b   1.000
_cell.length_c   1.000
_cell.angle_alpha   90.00
_cell.angle_beta   90.00
_cell.angle_gamma   90.00
#
_symmetry.space_group_name_H-M   'P 1'
#
loop_
_entity.id
_entity.type
_entity.pdbx_description
1 polymer ?
#
loop_
_entity_poly.entity_id
_entity_poly.type
_entity_poly.pdbx_seq_one_letter_code
_entity_poly.pdbx_strand_id
1 'polypeptide(L)'
;MDENIEGATEEEKSESGEAGEPSPKPEDKEPEPQVPAARLSEVVRERNELRQRVSELETKKEAGTITADEQKELQAKTYLKGLLKEVSEEAKAEEAKAQKGFEHQVNDILDENPNVDRKEFLQFIADNDEKYEFASPKAAFRIFQDLKKTSEESKEKGKKEVLGKPNLPPSQGGGSRGSGLEYSPNKSFAQLAEEAKAKLE
;
A
#
# COMPACT_ATOMS: atom_id res chain seq x y z
N MET A 1 -40.78 36.37 -22.24
CA MET A 1 -39.86 35.74 -23.20
C MET A 1 -39.43 34.46 -22.53
N ASP A 2 -40.23 33.42 -22.77
CA ASP A 2 -40.01 32.07 -22.27
C ASP A 2 -39.20 31.33 -23.33
N GLU A 3 -38.03 30.82 -22.97
CA GLU A 3 -37.28 29.90 -23.81
C GLU A 3 -37.22 28.53 -23.14
N ASN A 4 -38.04 27.65 -23.71
CA ASN A 4 -37.96 26.18 -23.68
C ASN A 4 -36.62 25.72 -24.25
N ILE A 5 -35.96 24.76 -23.59
CA ILE A 5 -35.08 23.79 -24.26
C ILE A 5 -35.32 22.40 -23.63
N GLU A 6 -36.25 21.65 -24.24
CA GLU A 6 -36.18 20.19 -24.43
C GLU A 6 -34.97 19.92 -25.36
N GLY A 7 -34.17 18.85 -25.36
CA GLY A 7 -34.29 17.47 -24.90
C GLY A 7 -33.56 16.58 -25.94
N ALA A 8 -32.95 15.47 -25.49
CA ALA A 8 -32.56 14.24 -26.27
C ALA A 8 -31.48 14.38 -27.39
N THR A 9 -30.27 13.80 -27.25
CA THR A 9 -29.80 12.39 -27.47
C THR A 9 -29.83 11.87 -28.92
N GLU A 10 -28.64 11.64 -29.49
CA GLU A 10 -28.29 10.65 -30.53
C GLU A 10 -26.92 10.06 -30.09
N GLU A 11 -26.82 8.82 -29.61
CA GLU A 11 -26.60 7.56 -30.35
C GLU A 11 -25.52 7.62 -31.45
N GLU A 12 -24.32 7.11 -31.13
CA GLU A 12 -23.52 6.37 -32.12
C GLU A 12 -23.11 5.00 -31.57
N LYS A 13 -23.50 3.99 -32.36
CA LYS A 13 -23.19 2.57 -32.26
C LYS A 13 -21.83 2.32 -32.92
N SER A 14 -20.94 1.57 -32.29
CA SER A 14 -19.97 0.76 -33.04
C SER A 14 -19.73 -0.60 -32.37
N GLU A 15 -19.70 -1.59 -33.23
CA GLU A 15 -19.78 -3.03 -33.01
C GLU A 15 -18.48 -3.64 -33.58
N SER A 16 -18.02 -4.73 -32.95
CA SER A 16 -17.08 -5.74 -33.48
C SER A 16 -15.56 -5.49 -33.35
N GLY A 17 -14.87 -6.50 -32.81
CA GLY A 17 -13.42 -6.64 -32.86
C GLY A 17 -12.83 -7.60 -31.82
N GLU A 18 -13.03 -8.91 -32.03
CA GLU A 18 -12.40 -9.99 -31.25
C GLU A 18 -10.99 -10.33 -31.79
N ALA A 19 -10.08 -10.62 -30.85
CA ALA A 19 -8.82 -11.39 -30.93
C ALA A 19 -7.59 -10.84 -31.69
N GLY A 20 -6.50 -10.65 -30.94
CA GLY A 20 -5.13 -10.97 -31.40
C GLY A 20 -4.01 -10.00 -31.01
N GLU A 21 -3.13 -10.45 -30.10
CA GLU A 21 -1.76 -9.96 -29.80
C GLU A 21 -1.54 -8.64 -29.00
N PRO A 22 -0.41 -8.50 -28.29
CA PRO A 22 0.24 -9.44 -27.37
C PRO A 22 0.35 -8.83 -25.94
N SER A 23 0.61 -9.67 -24.94
CA SER A 23 0.93 -9.27 -23.56
C SER A 23 2.00 -8.17 -23.50
N PRO A 24 1.81 -7.10 -22.70
CA PRO A 24 2.94 -6.33 -22.24
C PRO A 24 3.71 -7.21 -21.25
N LYS A 25 4.99 -7.43 -21.55
CA LYS A 25 6.01 -7.86 -20.58
C LYS A 25 5.99 -6.91 -19.37
N PRO A 26 6.45 -7.37 -18.18
CA PRO A 26 6.44 -6.55 -16.98
C PRO A 26 7.40 -5.38 -17.21
N GLU A 27 6.86 -4.22 -17.54
CA GLU A 27 7.61 -2.97 -17.46
C GLU A 27 7.85 -2.69 -15.98
N ASP A 28 9.11 -2.45 -15.67
CA ASP A 28 9.62 -1.96 -14.40
C ASP A 28 8.59 -1.03 -13.75
N LYS A 29 8.15 -1.35 -12.52
CA LYS A 29 7.59 -0.34 -11.64
C LYS A 29 8.69 0.71 -11.46
N GLU A 30 8.62 1.79 -12.22
CA GLU A 30 9.42 2.98 -11.95
C GLU A 30 9.24 3.31 -10.46
N PRO A 31 10.33 3.49 -9.71
CA PRO A 31 10.22 3.90 -8.31
C PRO A 31 9.41 5.19 -8.29
N GLU A 32 8.36 5.23 -7.47
CA GLU A 32 7.63 6.47 -7.20
C GLU A 32 8.64 7.61 -7.04
N PRO A 33 8.44 8.77 -7.68
CA PRO A 33 9.43 9.83 -7.66
C PRO A 33 9.60 10.37 -6.24
N GLN A 34 10.49 9.74 -5.48
CA GLN A 34 10.90 10.18 -4.16
C GLN A 34 11.71 11.45 -4.37
N VAL A 35 11.09 12.57 -4.07
CA VAL A 35 11.75 13.88 -4.10
C VAL A 35 12.97 13.78 -3.18
N PRO A 36 14.21 13.95 -3.68
CA PRO A 36 15.39 13.82 -2.85
C PRO A 36 15.32 14.77 -1.65
N ALA A 37 15.71 14.30 -0.47
CA ALA A 37 15.64 15.09 0.77
C ALA A 37 16.34 16.47 0.64
N ALA A 38 17.40 16.55 -0.17
CA ALA A 38 18.07 17.80 -0.51
C ALA A 38 17.13 18.80 -1.22
N ARG A 39 16.36 18.36 -2.20
CA ARG A 39 15.35 19.19 -2.89
C ARG A 39 14.24 19.65 -1.95
N LEU A 40 13.78 18.77 -1.06
CA LEU A 40 12.79 19.14 -0.05
C LEU A 40 13.33 20.23 0.89
N SER A 41 14.60 20.13 1.31
CA SER A 41 15.23 21.13 2.16
C SER A 41 15.41 22.49 1.47
N GLU A 42 15.72 22.50 0.17
CA GLU A 42 15.78 23.71 -0.66
C GLU A 42 14.41 24.39 -0.73
N VAL A 43 13.35 23.63 -1.06
CA VAL A 43 11.97 24.15 -1.13
C VAL A 43 11.51 24.68 0.22
N VAL A 44 11.83 24.00 1.31
CA VAL A 44 11.52 24.46 2.67
C VAL A 44 12.21 25.79 2.96
N ARG A 45 13.49 25.92 2.60
CA ARG A 45 14.27 27.15 2.77
C ARG A 45 13.69 28.29 1.95
N GLU A 46 13.46 28.09 0.65
CA GLU A 46 12.87 29.10 -0.25
C GLU A 46 11.51 29.56 0.25
N ARG A 47 10.67 28.64 0.71
CA ARG A 47 9.36 28.95 1.30
C ARG A 47 9.47 29.76 2.58
N ASN A 48 10.49 29.53 3.40
CA ASN A 48 10.72 30.33 4.61
C ASN A 48 11.24 31.73 4.28
N GLU A 49 12.18 31.84 3.34
CA GLU A 49 12.68 33.13 2.82
C GLU A 49 11.55 33.96 2.20
N LEU A 50 10.68 33.31 1.41
CA LEU A 50 9.53 33.98 0.80
C LEU A 50 8.54 34.48 1.86
N ARG A 51 8.32 33.71 2.94
CA ARG A 51 7.49 34.15 4.09
C ARG A 51 8.07 35.37 4.77
N GLN A 52 9.38 35.40 5.01
CA GLN A 52 10.06 36.57 5.59
C GLN A 52 9.88 37.80 4.71
N ARG A 53 10.10 37.65 3.40
CA ARG A 53 9.98 38.74 2.43
C ARG A 53 8.56 39.30 2.32
N VAL A 54 7.54 38.44 2.41
CA VAL A 54 6.13 38.87 2.47
C VAL A 54 5.88 39.66 3.76
N SER A 55 6.38 39.20 4.90
CA SER A 55 6.24 39.91 6.18
C SER A 55 6.95 41.27 6.18
N GLU A 56 8.11 41.38 5.54
CA GLU A 56 8.83 42.65 5.36
C GLU A 56 8.05 43.63 4.46
N LEU A 57 7.43 43.13 3.39
CA LEU A 57 6.58 43.95 2.52
C LEU A 57 5.30 44.40 3.23
N GLU A 58 4.70 43.54 4.06
CA GLU A 58 3.54 43.88 4.90
C GLU A 58 3.88 44.97 5.93
N THR A 59 5.02 44.85 6.61
CA THR A 59 5.48 45.89 7.57
C THR A 59 5.83 47.21 6.87
N LYS A 60 6.45 47.18 5.68
CA LYS A 60 6.65 48.39 4.86
C LYS A 60 5.34 49.03 4.39
N LYS A 61 4.32 48.22 4.08
CA LYS A 61 2.97 48.71 3.75
C LYS A 61 2.32 49.39 4.95
N GLU A 62 2.41 48.80 6.14
CA GLU A 62 1.88 49.37 7.39
C GLU A 62 2.59 50.68 7.76
N ALA A 63 3.90 50.77 7.49
CA ALA A 63 4.69 51.99 7.68
C ALA A 63 4.45 53.07 6.60
N GLY A 64 3.68 52.79 5.55
CA GLY A 64 3.39 53.73 4.46
C GLY A 64 4.56 54.04 3.53
N THR A 65 5.67 53.28 3.62
CA THR A 65 6.89 53.49 2.82
C THR A 65 6.98 52.56 1.61
N ILE A 66 5.91 51.83 1.27
CA ILE A 66 5.90 50.86 0.18
C ILE A 66 5.83 51.55 -1.18
N THR A 67 6.63 51.08 -2.13
CA THR A 67 6.57 51.55 -3.52
C THR A 67 5.41 50.90 -4.28
N ALA A 68 4.97 51.52 -5.39
CA ALA A 68 3.88 50.98 -6.21
C ALA A 68 4.18 49.58 -6.76
N ASP A 69 5.44 49.29 -7.08
CA ASP A 69 5.86 47.98 -7.58
C ASP A 69 5.92 46.93 -6.47
N GLU A 70 6.39 47.28 -5.27
CA GLU A 70 6.34 46.40 -4.09
C GLU A 70 4.88 46.10 -3.67
N GLN A 71 3.96 47.04 -3.84
CA GLN A 71 2.54 46.84 -3.55
C GLN A 71 1.90 45.84 -4.54
N LYS A 72 2.25 45.90 -5.83
CA LYS A 72 1.82 44.90 -6.82
C LYS A 72 2.41 43.52 -6.52
N GLU A 73 3.69 43.46 -6.16
CA GLU A 73 4.35 42.21 -5.77
C GLU A 73 3.68 41.58 -4.54
N LEU A 74 3.32 42.39 -3.54
CA LEU A 74 2.60 41.91 -2.36
C LEU A 74 1.21 41.37 -2.73
N GLN A 75 0.43 42.08 -3.56
CA GLN A 75 -0.88 41.61 -4.02
C GLN A 75 -0.78 40.27 -4.77
N ALA A 76 0.17 40.14 -5.70
CA ALA A 76 0.38 38.91 -6.45
C ALA A 76 0.74 37.73 -5.53
N LYS A 77 1.62 37.95 -4.55
CA LYS A 77 2.00 36.91 -3.58
C LYS A 77 0.83 36.51 -2.67
N THR A 78 0.04 37.46 -2.20
CA THR A 78 -1.14 37.17 -1.38
C THR A 78 -2.18 36.38 -2.17
N TYR A 79 -2.42 36.75 -3.43
CA TYR A 79 -3.33 36.04 -4.32
C TYR A 79 -2.87 34.59 -4.58
N LEU A 80 -1.60 34.39 -4.94
CA LEU A 80 -1.03 33.05 -5.14
C LEU A 80 -1.12 32.20 -3.88
N LYS A 81 -0.85 32.78 -2.71
CA LYS A 81 -1.00 32.09 -1.41
C LYS A 81 -2.46 31.70 -1.15
N GLY A 82 -3.42 32.53 -1.55
CA GLY A 82 -4.85 32.24 -1.50
C GLY A 82 -5.22 31.03 -2.34
N LEU A 83 -4.86 31.05 -3.63
CA LEU A 83 -5.10 29.93 -4.56
C LEU A 83 -4.48 28.62 -4.06
N LEU A 84 -3.22 28.66 -3.61
CA LEU A 84 -2.54 27.49 -3.04
C LEU A 84 -3.28 26.92 -1.82
N LYS A 85 -3.85 27.79 -0.99
CA LYS A 85 -4.62 27.38 0.18
C LYS A 85 -5.93 26.72 -0.25
N GLU A 86 -6.68 27.33 -1.15
CA GLU A 86 -7.94 26.78 -1.68
C GLU A 86 -7.73 25.40 -2.30
N VAL A 87 -6.75 25.26 -3.20
CA VAL A 87 -6.42 23.96 -3.82
C VAL A 87 -6.02 22.93 -2.76
N SER A 88 -5.27 23.33 -1.72
CA SER A 88 -4.90 22.40 -0.64
C SER A 88 -6.08 22.00 0.25
N GLU A 89 -7.06 22.88 0.43
CA GLU A 89 -8.27 22.62 1.22
C GLU A 89 -9.23 21.74 0.43
N GLU A 90 -9.38 21.97 -0.88
CA GLU A 90 -10.14 21.12 -1.79
C GLU A 90 -9.56 19.70 -1.86
N ALA A 91 -8.23 19.58 -2.04
CA ALA A 91 -7.56 18.27 -2.05
C ALA A 91 -7.77 17.51 -0.73
N LYS A 92 -7.66 18.19 0.42
CA LYS A 92 -7.93 17.58 1.73
C LYS A 92 -9.40 17.22 1.92
N ALA A 93 -10.32 18.03 1.41
CA ALA A 93 -11.74 17.77 1.51
C ALA A 93 -12.13 16.56 0.64
N GLU A 94 -11.52 16.41 -0.52
CA GLU A 94 -11.70 15.26 -1.41
C GLU A 94 -11.13 13.97 -0.80
N GLU A 95 -9.90 14.03 -0.26
CA GLU A 95 -9.28 12.92 0.46
C GLU A 95 -10.12 12.50 1.68
N ALA A 96 -10.61 13.47 2.47
CA ALA A 96 -11.48 13.17 3.61
C ALA A 96 -12.83 12.57 3.20
N LYS A 97 -13.39 12.94 2.04
CA LYS A 97 -14.61 12.32 1.49
C LYS A 97 -14.33 10.90 1.03
N ALA A 98 -13.23 10.67 0.32
CA ALA A 98 -12.82 9.35 -0.13
C ALA A 98 -12.58 8.41 1.06
N GLN A 99 -11.87 8.89 2.09
CA GLN A 99 -11.61 8.11 3.29
C GLN A 99 -12.88 7.78 4.08
N LYS A 100 -13.81 8.73 4.22
CA LYS A 100 -15.13 8.45 4.83
C LYS A 100 -15.93 7.44 4.03
N GLY A 101 -15.90 7.52 2.70
CA GLY A 101 -16.55 6.54 1.82
C GLY A 101 -15.97 5.15 1.98
N PHE A 102 -14.64 5.04 2.05
CA PHE A 102 -13.94 3.79 2.32
C PHE A 102 -14.31 3.21 3.68
N GLU A 103 -14.28 4.03 4.75
CA GLU A 103 -14.64 3.59 6.10
C GLU A 103 -16.08 3.09 6.18
N HIS A 104 -17.01 3.78 5.53
CA HIS A 104 -18.41 3.36 5.47
C HIS A 104 -18.53 1.98 4.81
N GLN A 105 -17.91 1.79 3.65
CA GLN A 105 -17.95 0.51 2.94
C GLN A 105 -17.32 -0.63 3.73
N VAL A 106 -16.21 -0.36 4.44
CA VAL A 106 -15.59 -1.35 5.33
C VAL A 106 -16.54 -1.70 6.48
N ASN A 107 -17.16 -0.70 7.11
CA ASN A 107 -18.09 -0.95 8.21
C ASN A 107 -19.32 -1.72 7.75
N ASP A 108 -19.92 -1.39 6.60
CA ASP A 108 -21.06 -2.14 6.03
C ASP A 108 -20.73 -3.63 5.86
N ILE A 109 -19.53 -3.93 5.33
CA ILE A 109 -19.07 -5.30 5.12
C ILE A 109 -18.90 -6.05 6.46
N LEU A 110 -18.35 -5.38 7.46
CA LEU A 110 -18.09 -5.97 8.77
C LEU A 110 -19.37 -6.14 9.60
N ASP A 111 -20.34 -5.24 9.44
CA ASP A 111 -21.67 -5.36 10.04
C ASP A 111 -22.42 -6.56 9.46
N GLU A 112 -22.31 -6.82 8.16
CA GLU A 112 -22.84 -8.03 7.52
C GLU A 112 -22.07 -9.30 7.92
N ASN A 113 -20.82 -9.18 8.40
CA ASN A 113 -19.91 -10.28 8.68
C ASN A 113 -19.20 -10.13 10.05
N PRO A 114 -19.93 -10.25 11.17
CA PRO A 114 -19.41 -9.95 12.51
C PRO A 114 -18.29 -10.89 12.99
N ASN A 115 -18.07 -12.00 12.29
CA ASN A 115 -17.00 -12.96 12.59
C ASN A 115 -15.62 -12.51 12.09
N VAL A 116 -15.56 -11.41 11.33
CA VAL A 116 -14.32 -10.85 10.80
C VAL A 116 -13.85 -9.71 11.68
N ASP A 117 -12.63 -9.82 12.20
CA ASP A 117 -12.00 -8.75 12.97
C ASP A 117 -11.64 -7.57 12.05
N ARG A 118 -12.08 -6.37 12.43
CA ARG A 118 -11.85 -5.13 11.67
C ARG A 118 -10.37 -4.85 11.45
N LYS A 119 -9.54 -5.06 12.49
CA LYS A 119 -8.11 -4.79 12.44
C LYS A 119 -7.42 -5.78 11.51
N GLU A 120 -7.78 -7.07 11.56
CA GLU A 120 -7.27 -8.07 10.63
C GLU A 120 -7.63 -7.74 9.17
N PHE A 121 -8.87 -7.33 8.92
CA PHE A 121 -9.32 -7.02 7.57
C PHE A 121 -8.65 -5.76 7.00
N LEU A 122 -8.53 -4.70 7.79
CA LEU A 122 -7.81 -3.48 7.38
C LEU A 122 -6.32 -3.74 7.16
N GLN A 123 -5.70 -4.54 8.02
CA GLN A 123 -4.31 -4.96 7.86
C GLN A 123 -4.13 -5.77 6.58
N PHE A 124 -5.06 -6.68 6.29
CA PHE A 124 -5.04 -7.45 5.05
C PHE A 124 -5.06 -6.54 3.82
N ILE A 125 -5.96 -5.54 3.79
CA ILE A 125 -6.01 -4.57 2.69
C ILE A 125 -4.66 -3.88 2.55
N ALA A 126 -4.12 -3.29 3.63
CA ALA A 126 -2.85 -2.57 3.58
C ALA A 126 -1.67 -3.43 3.10
N ASP A 127 -1.58 -4.69 3.56
CA ASP A 127 -0.46 -5.58 3.23
C ASP A 127 -0.57 -6.19 1.82
N ASN A 128 -1.77 -6.20 1.22
CA ASN A 128 -2.05 -6.93 -0.02
C ASN A 128 -2.56 -6.03 -1.14
N ASP A 129 -2.72 -4.72 -0.91
CA ASP A 129 -3.23 -3.78 -1.92
C ASP A 129 -2.36 -3.78 -3.17
N GLU A 130 -1.04 -3.72 -3.01
CA GLU A 130 -0.10 -3.76 -4.14
C GLU A 130 -0.09 -5.09 -4.90
N LYS A 131 -0.52 -6.18 -4.26
CA LYS A 131 -0.44 -7.54 -4.81
C LYS A 131 -1.71 -7.95 -5.54
N TYR A 132 -2.86 -7.48 -5.06
CA TYR A 132 -4.16 -7.86 -5.60
C TYR A 132 -4.95 -6.69 -6.20
N GLU A 133 -4.43 -5.46 -6.08
CA GLU A 133 -4.98 -4.22 -6.65
C GLU A 133 -6.49 -4.14 -6.45
N PHE A 134 -6.92 -3.96 -5.20
CA PHE A 134 -8.33 -4.07 -4.87
C PHE A 134 -9.12 -2.91 -5.47
N ALA A 135 -9.98 -3.19 -6.44
CA ALA A 135 -10.89 -2.19 -7.00
C ALA A 135 -11.91 -1.64 -5.97
N SER A 136 -12.14 -2.33 -4.86
CA SER A 136 -13.01 -1.89 -3.76
C SER A 136 -12.79 -2.71 -2.47
N PRO A 137 -13.19 -2.18 -1.29
CA PRO A 137 -13.22 -2.93 -0.04
C PRO A 137 -13.99 -4.25 -0.14
N LYS A 138 -15.07 -4.28 -0.93
CA LYS A 138 -15.88 -5.49 -1.15
C LYS A 138 -15.12 -6.56 -1.95
N ALA A 139 -14.30 -6.16 -2.91
CA ALA A 139 -13.42 -7.07 -3.64
C ALA A 139 -12.34 -7.64 -2.71
N ALA A 140 -11.72 -6.79 -1.88
CA ALA A 140 -10.75 -7.21 -0.88
C ALA A 140 -11.36 -8.22 0.10
N PHE A 141 -12.60 -8.00 0.53
CA PHE A 141 -13.30 -8.89 1.44
C PHE A 141 -13.54 -10.29 0.87
N ARG A 142 -13.87 -10.40 -0.43
CA ARG A 142 -14.03 -11.72 -1.09
C ARG A 142 -12.72 -12.51 -1.06
N ILE A 143 -11.62 -11.87 -1.44
CA ILE A 143 -10.30 -12.49 -1.44
C ILE A 143 -9.87 -12.86 -0.01
N PHE A 144 -10.15 -12.00 0.95
CA PHE A 144 -9.89 -12.27 2.37
C PHE A 144 -10.64 -13.52 2.86
N GLN A 145 -11.92 -13.67 2.51
CA GLN A 145 -12.68 -14.88 2.85
C GLN A 145 -12.15 -16.12 2.15
N ASP A 146 -11.81 -16.03 0.87
CA ASP A 146 -11.30 -17.18 0.10
C ASP A 146 -9.95 -17.66 0.66
N LEU A 147 -9.08 -16.73 1.08
CA LEU A 147 -7.83 -17.05 1.77
C LEU A 147 -8.05 -17.66 3.15
N LYS A 148 -9.02 -17.17 3.93
CA LYS A 148 -9.37 -17.79 5.21
C LYS A 148 -9.91 -19.22 5.02
N LYS A 149 -10.83 -19.44 4.08
CA LYS A 149 -11.36 -20.77 3.77
C LYS A 149 -10.27 -21.73 3.32
N THR A 150 -9.43 -21.33 2.37
CA THR A 150 -8.31 -22.18 1.89
C THR A 150 -7.30 -22.49 2.99
N SER A 151 -7.02 -21.54 3.89
CA SER A 151 -6.18 -21.76 5.06
C SER A 151 -6.79 -22.79 6.03
N GLU A 152 -8.09 -22.68 6.32
CA GLU A 152 -8.80 -23.60 7.19
C GLU A 152 -8.88 -25.01 6.59
N GLU A 153 -9.22 -25.14 5.31
CA GLU A 153 -9.24 -26.41 4.59
C GLU A 153 -7.87 -27.09 4.59
N SER A 154 -6.79 -26.31 4.39
CA SER A 154 -5.41 -26.83 4.42
C SER A 154 -5.03 -27.32 5.81
N LYS A 155 -5.41 -26.59 6.86
CA LYS A 155 -5.21 -27.02 8.26
C LYS A 155 -5.98 -28.30 8.57
N GLU A 156 -7.22 -28.42 8.10
CA GLU A 156 -8.03 -29.61 8.33
C GLU A 156 -7.46 -30.83 7.60
N LYS A 157 -7.03 -30.67 6.35
CA LYS A 157 -6.34 -31.73 5.59
C LYS A 157 -5.04 -32.16 6.26
N GLY A 158 -4.20 -31.22 6.69
CA GLY A 158 -2.97 -31.53 7.42
C GLY A 158 -3.23 -32.27 8.73
N LYS A 159 -4.27 -31.88 9.50
CA LYS A 159 -4.67 -32.62 10.70
C LYS A 159 -5.13 -34.04 10.38
N LYS A 160 -5.96 -34.22 9.34
CA LYS A 160 -6.43 -35.55 8.89
C LYS A 160 -5.29 -36.44 8.41
N GLU A 161 -4.30 -35.89 7.70
CA GLU A 161 -3.11 -36.65 7.29
C GLU A 161 -2.24 -37.05 8.49
N VAL A 162 -2.08 -36.18 9.49
CA VAL A 162 -1.31 -36.50 10.70
C VAL A 162 -2.03 -37.55 11.55
N LEU A 163 -3.35 -37.45 11.70
CA LEU A 163 -4.19 -38.41 12.43
C LEU A 163 -4.38 -39.73 11.67
N GLY A 164 -4.33 -39.70 10.34
CA GLY A 164 -4.47 -40.85 9.45
C GLY A 164 -3.15 -41.61 9.23
N LYS A 165 -2.01 -41.08 9.69
CA LYS A 165 -0.76 -41.85 9.74
C LYS A 165 -0.92 -42.95 10.80
N PRO A 166 -0.71 -44.23 10.46
CA PRO A 166 -0.69 -45.28 11.47
C PRO A 166 0.36 -44.92 12.52
N ASN A 167 0.01 -45.08 13.78
CA ASN A 167 0.88 -44.84 14.92
C ASN A 167 1.97 -45.92 14.91
N LEU A 168 2.97 -45.74 14.04
CA LEU A 168 4.13 -46.61 13.96
C LEU A 168 4.76 -46.59 15.35
N PRO A 169 4.99 -47.76 15.98
CA PRO A 169 5.76 -47.78 17.21
C PRO A 169 7.08 -47.04 16.95
N PRO A 170 7.60 -46.27 17.91
CA PRO A 170 8.93 -45.67 17.76
C PRO A 170 9.85 -46.83 17.39
N SER A 171 10.36 -46.81 16.16
CA SER A 171 11.23 -47.86 15.66
C SER A 171 12.37 -48.00 16.65
N GLN A 172 12.34 -49.07 17.43
CA GLN A 172 13.41 -49.47 18.31
C GLN A 172 14.52 -50.04 17.41
N GLY A 173 15.19 -49.14 16.67
CA GLY A 173 16.38 -49.43 15.91
C GLY A 173 17.58 -49.53 16.85
N GLY A 174 17.63 -50.60 17.64
CA GLY A 174 18.86 -51.10 18.23
C GLY A 174 19.09 -52.51 17.67
N GLY A 175 20.19 -52.85 17.02
CA GLY A 175 21.33 -52.08 16.52
C GLY A 175 22.25 -53.05 15.75
N SER A 176 23.31 -52.55 15.11
CA SER A 176 24.56 -53.32 14.95
C SER A 176 25.72 -52.42 14.51
N ARG A 177 26.60 -52.12 15.49
CA ARG A 177 28.05 -51.86 15.44
C ARG A 177 28.68 -51.37 14.12
N GLY A 178 29.20 -50.12 14.14
CA GLY A 178 30.22 -49.63 13.22
C GLY A 178 30.58 -48.15 13.45
N SER A 179 31.77 -47.91 14.03
CA SER A 179 32.48 -46.64 14.32
C SER A 179 31.70 -45.32 14.50
N GLY A 180 31.67 -44.83 15.74
CA GLY A 180 30.97 -43.61 16.15
C GLY A 180 31.56 -42.30 15.60
N LEU A 181 30.68 -41.47 15.02
CA LEU A 181 30.69 -40.04 15.28
C LEU A 181 29.83 -39.82 16.53
N GLU A 182 30.44 -39.31 17.61
CA GLU A 182 29.66 -38.85 18.75
C GLU A 182 28.88 -37.60 18.34
N TYR A 183 27.57 -37.78 18.19
CA TYR A 183 26.66 -36.67 17.94
C TYR A 183 26.51 -35.85 19.22
N SER A 184 27.19 -34.71 19.27
CA SER A 184 27.00 -33.70 20.33
C SER A 184 26.05 -32.62 19.81
N PRO A 185 24.96 -32.30 20.54
CA PRO A 185 23.95 -31.33 20.10
C PRO A 185 24.47 -29.89 19.95
N ASN A 186 25.70 -29.62 20.37
CA ASN A 186 26.36 -28.31 20.25
C ASN A 186 27.33 -28.20 19.07
N LYS A 187 27.46 -29.23 18.23
CA LYS A 187 28.32 -29.18 17.03
C LYS A 187 27.54 -28.67 15.83
N SER A 188 28.12 -27.72 15.09
CA SER A 188 27.51 -27.27 13.84
C SER A 188 27.66 -28.33 12.75
N PHE A 189 26.77 -28.31 11.76
CA PHE A 189 26.78 -29.28 10.66
C PHE A 189 28.14 -29.33 9.92
N ALA A 190 28.82 -28.19 9.82
CA ALA A 190 30.15 -28.10 9.21
C ALA A 190 31.21 -28.87 10.01
N GLN A 191 31.15 -28.84 11.35
CA GLN A 191 32.08 -29.57 12.22
C GLN A 191 31.87 -31.08 12.14
N LEU A 192 30.62 -31.52 12.02
CA LEU A 192 30.30 -32.94 11.83
C LEU A 192 30.78 -33.47 10.48
N ALA A 193 30.67 -32.66 9.42
CA ALA A 193 31.13 -33.01 8.08
C ALA A 193 32.67 -33.11 8.01
N GLU A 194 33.39 -32.21 8.68
CA GLU A 194 34.85 -32.22 8.71
C GLU A 194 35.39 -33.43 9.50
N GLU A 195 34.76 -33.75 10.63
CA GLU A 195 35.11 -34.92 11.46
C GLU A 195 34.82 -36.25 10.74
N ALA A 196 33.80 -36.28 9.88
CA ALA A 196 33.53 -37.43 9.01
C ALA A 196 34.57 -37.57 7.89
N LYS A 197 35.03 -36.45 7.32
CA LYS A 197 36.07 -36.44 6.27
C LYS A 197 37.43 -36.89 6.82
N ALA A 198 37.79 -36.45 8.03
CA ALA A 198 39.06 -36.81 8.69
C ALA A 198 39.17 -38.29 9.08
N LYS A 199 38.06 -39.03 9.15
CA LYS A 199 38.05 -40.48 9.42
C LYS A 199 38.04 -41.35 8.15
N LEU A 200 38.02 -40.72 6.97
CA LEU A 200 37.99 -41.38 5.66
C LEU A 200 39.35 -41.35 4.94
N GLU A 201 40.33 -40.60 5.47
CA GLU A 201 41.76 -40.71 5.15
C GLU A 201 42.47 -41.65 6.15
#